data_AF-A0A1Y2FJ10-F1
#
_entry.id   AF-A0A1Y2FJ10-F1
#
_cell.length_a   1.000
_cell.length_b   1.000
_cell.length_c   1.000
_cell.angle_alpha   90.00
_cell.angle_beta   90.00
_cell.angle_gamma   90.00
#
_symmetry.space_group_name_H-M   'P 1'
#
loop_
_entity.id
_entity.type
_entity.pdbx_description
1 polymer ?
#
loop_
_entity_poly.entity_id
_entity_poly.type
_entity_poly.pdbx_seq_one_letter_code
_entity_poly.pdbx_strand_id
1 'polypeptide(L)'
;MISLEDPILPKDDYIEAIRRSCKELYNETEKDGSIEINDEGINRFIEMIKNNNFESFKKYYDTNNPLKVPLKFDTLEEELNFVALNALLAFGSGWRDELHDACKRGAANTIKFGIISMHISKMNYGTINHMANLTISDISSIFQIPLLGEEETKENMPGVTVSTKHCLREFAEKLQYVFHKTALDLKKGGYKSLAQFIMHLINSTKNEVNRAEVILKGIINVLTVFQDSAIVNGKEVFIFKKAQLFVYSLHKAFHKKYPLFNIKGVENLTIFADNVIPTLLNHLGVLKLSPLILKSIEQKENMSKTNMDVKLRAASIIACERIVNKLKEQNIKYMDNEILETDIDTYIWNLGKEDNYRGLTRIINKDTIYY
;
A
#
# COMPACT_ATOMS: atom_id res chain seq x y z
N MET A 1 11.02 9.32 12.30
CA MET A 1 9.69 9.28 12.96
C MET A 1 9.84 8.62 14.31
N ILE A 2 9.25 9.19 15.36
CA ILE A 2 8.93 8.44 16.57
C ILE A 2 7.95 7.36 16.09
N SER A 3 8.39 6.10 16.07
CA SER A 3 7.43 4.99 16.07
C SER A 3 6.57 5.26 17.30
N LEU A 4 5.28 5.56 17.14
CA LEU A 4 4.39 5.55 18.28
C LEU A 4 4.53 4.13 18.86
N GLU A 5 5.19 4.01 20.02
CA GLU A 5 5.39 2.73 20.69
C GLU A 5 4.04 2.08 21.01
N ASP A 6 2.96 2.88 21.01
CA ASP A 6 1.55 2.48 20.94
C ASP A 6 0.80 3.35 19.91
N PRO A 7 0.59 2.89 18.67
CA PRO A 7 -0.22 3.63 17.72
C PRO A 7 -1.68 3.64 18.16
N ILE A 8 -2.33 4.77 17.93
CA ILE A 8 -3.71 4.95 18.35
C ILE A 8 -4.59 4.11 17.41
N LEU A 9 -5.53 3.37 17.99
CA LEU A 9 -6.45 2.51 17.26
C LEU A 9 -7.88 3.05 17.41
N PRO A 10 -8.71 2.97 16.36
CA PRO A 10 -10.12 3.31 16.49
C PRO A 10 -10.80 2.47 17.57
N LYS A 11 -11.69 3.09 18.33
CA LYS A 11 -12.55 2.39 19.30
C LYS A 11 -13.73 1.69 18.61
N ASP A 12 -14.16 2.26 17.49
CA ASP A 12 -15.37 1.87 16.77
C ASP A 12 -15.02 1.06 15.51
N ASP A 13 -15.88 1.14 14.48
CA ASP A 13 -15.68 0.57 13.15
C ASP A 13 -14.46 1.21 12.46
N TYR A 14 -13.53 0.39 11.97
CA TYR A 14 -12.26 0.87 11.44
C TYR A 14 -12.41 1.53 10.06
N ILE A 15 -13.38 1.09 9.24
CA ILE A 15 -13.65 1.68 7.93
C ILE A 15 -14.28 3.07 8.12
N GLU A 16 -15.25 3.18 9.03
CA GLU A 16 -15.87 4.46 9.36
C GLU A 16 -14.88 5.44 9.99
N ALA A 17 -13.96 4.95 10.84
CA ALA A 17 -12.90 5.78 11.40
C ALA A 17 -11.95 6.35 10.33
N ILE A 18 -11.63 5.57 9.28
CA ILE A 18 -10.87 6.07 8.12
C ILE A 18 -11.65 7.22 7.46
N ARG A 19 -12.92 6.99 7.09
CA ARG A 19 -13.74 7.99 6.40
C ARG A 19 -13.87 9.27 7.21
N ARG A 20 -14.27 9.17 8.47
CA ARG A 20 -14.46 10.31 9.37
C ARG A 20 -13.17 11.10 9.55
N SER A 21 -12.07 10.43 9.91
CA SER A 21 -10.80 11.12 10.19
C SER A 21 -10.20 11.77 8.93
N CYS A 22 -10.30 11.11 7.77
CA CYS A 22 -9.86 11.66 6.50
C CYS A 22 -10.74 12.83 6.04
N LYS A 23 -12.05 12.80 6.29
CA LYS A 23 -12.97 13.90 5.97
C LYS A 23 -12.69 15.11 6.85
N GLU A 24 -12.50 14.91 8.15
CA GLU A 24 -12.12 15.98 9.08
C GLU A 24 -10.80 16.64 8.67
N LEU A 25 -9.76 15.85 8.36
CA LEU A 25 -8.47 16.38 7.91
C LEU A 25 -8.60 17.12 6.56
N TYR A 26 -9.33 16.56 5.60
CA TYR A 26 -9.55 17.19 4.30
C TYR A 26 -10.21 18.56 4.46
N ASN A 27 -11.26 18.68 5.27
CA ASN A 27 -11.95 19.95 5.48
C ASN A 27 -11.01 21.04 6.04
N GLU A 28 -10.01 20.68 6.85
CA GLU A 28 -8.98 21.62 7.31
C GLU A 28 -8.07 22.07 6.15
N THR A 29 -7.63 21.15 5.32
CA THR A 29 -6.76 21.44 4.16
C THR A 29 -7.47 22.16 3.02
N GLU A 30 -8.80 22.02 2.93
CA GLU A 30 -9.64 22.78 2.02
C GLU A 30 -9.79 24.22 2.54
N LYS A 31 -10.03 24.38 3.85
CA LYS A 31 -10.18 25.69 4.49
C LYS A 31 -8.89 26.53 4.46
N ASP A 32 -7.72 25.91 4.59
CA ASP A 32 -6.44 26.60 4.52
C ASP A 32 -5.93 26.82 3.08
N GLY A 33 -6.67 26.33 2.07
CA GLY A 33 -6.35 26.48 0.65
C GLY A 33 -5.18 25.61 0.18
N SER A 34 -4.74 24.63 0.99
CA SER A 34 -3.66 23.72 0.61
C SER A 34 -4.09 22.73 -0.45
N ILE A 35 -5.27 22.13 -0.30
CA ILE A 35 -5.79 21.05 -1.15
C ILE A 35 -7.28 21.29 -1.42
N GLU A 36 -7.67 21.35 -2.69
CA GLU A 36 -9.07 21.46 -3.12
C GLU A 36 -9.44 20.22 -3.95
N ILE A 37 -10.59 19.60 -3.66
CA ILE A 37 -11.22 18.63 -4.57
C ILE A 37 -12.06 19.41 -5.59
N ASN A 38 -11.66 19.33 -6.85
CA ASN A 38 -12.23 20.08 -7.95
C ASN A 38 -13.33 19.28 -8.68
N ASP A 39 -14.59 19.70 -8.53
CA ASP A 39 -15.76 19.00 -9.10
C ASP A 39 -15.75 18.97 -10.64
N GLU A 40 -15.19 19.98 -11.30
CA GLU A 40 -14.99 19.95 -12.76
C GLU A 40 -13.95 18.90 -13.17
N GLY A 41 -12.91 18.73 -12.36
CA GLY A 41 -11.91 17.68 -12.54
C GLY A 41 -12.53 16.29 -12.41
N ILE A 42 -13.39 16.10 -11.41
CA ILE A 42 -14.18 14.88 -11.26
C ILE A 42 -15.05 14.62 -12.51
N ASN A 43 -15.76 15.64 -13.00
CA ASN A 43 -16.56 15.51 -14.23
C ASN A 43 -15.70 15.06 -15.42
N ARG A 44 -14.57 15.72 -15.65
CA ARG A 44 -13.64 15.36 -16.74
C ARG A 44 -13.09 13.94 -16.58
N PHE A 45 -12.78 13.53 -15.36
CA PHE A 45 -12.32 12.17 -15.06
C PHE A 45 -13.40 11.12 -15.38
N ILE A 46 -14.65 11.37 -14.99
CA ILE A 46 -15.77 10.48 -15.31
C ILE A 46 -15.99 10.40 -16.83
N GLU A 47 -15.97 11.54 -17.53
CA GLU A 47 -16.09 11.55 -18.99
C GLU A 47 -14.91 10.83 -19.67
N MET A 48 -13.69 10.93 -19.13
CA MET A 48 -12.54 10.18 -19.62
C MET A 48 -12.76 8.66 -19.53
N ILE A 49 -13.33 8.17 -18.41
CA ILE A 49 -13.66 6.75 -18.24
C ILE A 49 -14.75 6.32 -19.25
N LYS A 50 -15.80 7.14 -19.42
CA LYS A 50 -16.91 6.87 -20.34
C LYS A 50 -16.49 6.84 -21.80
N ASN A 51 -15.71 7.84 -22.24
CA ASN A 51 -15.33 8.02 -23.64
C ASN A 51 -14.45 6.89 -24.18
N ASN A 52 -13.82 6.12 -23.29
CA ASN A 52 -13.05 4.94 -23.65
C ASN A 52 -13.89 3.64 -23.55
N ASN A 53 -15.22 3.73 -23.50
CA ASN A 53 -16.16 2.61 -23.35
C ASN A 53 -15.76 1.61 -22.24
N PHE A 54 -15.16 2.10 -21.16
CA PHE A 54 -14.58 1.27 -20.11
C PHE A 54 -13.53 0.24 -20.59
N GLU A 55 -12.96 0.34 -21.80
CA GLU A 55 -11.95 -0.61 -22.30
C GLU A 55 -10.68 -0.56 -21.46
N SER A 56 -10.21 0.65 -21.12
CA SER A 56 -9.09 0.82 -20.16
C SER A 56 -9.45 0.30 -18.76
N PHE A 57 -10.70 0.44 -18.34
CA PHE A 57 -11.18 -0.12 -17.07
C PHE A 57 -11.17 -1.65 -17.09
N LYS A 58 -11.65 -2.26 -18.19
CA LYS A 58 -11.63 -3.71 -18.44
C LYS A 58 -10.22 -4.28 -18.43
N LYS A 59 -9.25 -3.57 -19.02
CA LYS A 59 -7.83 -3.96 -19.04
C LYS A 59 -7.29 -4.18 -17.62
N TYR A 60 -7.77 -3.39 -16.65
CA TYR A 60 -7.27 -3.40 -15.28
C TYR A 60 -8.19 -4.10 -14.28
N TYR A 61 -9.43 -4.39 -14.66
CA TYR A 61 -10.37 -5.16 -13.87
C TYR A 61 -9.76 -6.53 -13.50
N ASP A 62 -9.82 -6.90 -12.22
CA ASP A 62 -9.26 -8.15 -11.66
C ASP A 62 -7.70 -8.26 -11.68
N THR A 63 -6.96 -7.18 -11.93
CA THR A 63 -5.48 -7.20 -11.88
C THR A 63 -4.90 -7.23 -10.47
N ASN A 64 -5.70 -6.93 -9.45
CA ASN A 64 -5.29 -6.93 -8.04
C ASN A 64 -5.20 -8.32 -7.40
N ASN A 65 -5.33 -9.41 -8.16
CA ASN A 65 -5.10 -10.75 -7.63
C ASN A 65 -3.59 -11.04 -7.55
N PRO A 66 -2.99 -11.12 -6.34
CA PRO A 66 -1.56 -11.38 -6.18
C PRO A 66 -1.12 -12.77 -6.66
N LEU A 67 -2.04 -13.74 -6.78
CA LEU A 67 -1.77 -15.08 -7.30
C LEU A 67 -1.77 -15.15 -8.83
N LYS A 68 -2.01 -14.03 -9.53
CA LYS A 68 -1.85 -13.95 -11.00
C LYS A 68 -0.36 -13.84 -11.35
N VAL A 69 0.37 -14.92 -11.06
CA VAL A 69 1.80 -15.10 -11.29
C VAL A 69 2.04 -16.49 -11.90
N PRO A 70 3.09 -16.67 -12.72
CA PRO A 70 3.40 -17.96 -13.33
C PRO A 70 4.13 -18.88 -12.33
N LEU A 71 3.55 -19.09 -11.15
CA LEU A 71 4.10 -19.94 -10.08
C LEU A 71 3.16 -21.10 -9.77
N LYS A 72 3.74 -22.22 -9.33
CA LYS A 72 3.01 -23.37 -8.82
C LYS A 72 3.12 -23.41 -7.30
N PHE A 73 1.98 -23.31 -6.62
CA PHE A 73 1.86 -23.50 -5.19
C PHE A 73 1.44 -24.93 -4.89
N ASP A 74 2.15 -25.61 -4.00
CA ASP A 74 1.89 -27.00 -3.64
C ASP A 74 0.81 -27.12 -2.55
N THR A 75 0.61 -26.06 -1.76
CA THR A 75 -0.37 -26.04 -0.66
C THR A 75 -1.11 -24.71 -0.57
N LEU A 76 -2.29 -24.73 0.07
CA LEU A 76 -3.02 -23.50 0.41
C LEU A 76 -2.21 -22.61 1.37
N GLU A 77 -1.39 -23.19 2.24
CA GLU A 77 -0.51 -22.43 3.14
C GLU A 77 0.50 -21.58 2.36
N GLU A 78 1.12 -22.14 1.31
CA GLU A 78 2.02 -21.38 0.43
C GLU A 78 1.29 -20.23 -0.29
N GLU A 79 0.06 -20.47 -0.80
CA GLU A 79 -0.76 -19.43 -1.43
C GLU A 79 -1.06 -18.29 -0.43
N LEU A 80 -1.52 -18.63 0.78
CA LEU A 80 -1.88 -17.67 1.82
C LEU A 80 -0.67 -16.84 2.29
N ASN A 81 0.47 -17.51 2.53
CA ASN A 81 1.70 -16.82 2.91
C ASN A 81 2.16 -15.87 1.79
N PHE A 82 2.01 -16.25 0.52
CA PHE A 82 2.38 -15.40 -0.62
C PHE A 82 1.50 -14.15 -0.70
N VAL A 83 0.17 -14.31 -0.62
CA VAL A 83 -0.79 -13.19 -0.60
C VAL A 83 -0.51 -12.25 0.56
N ALA A 84 -0.24 -12.81 1.74
CA ALA A 84 0.06 -12.03 2.94
C ALA A 84 1.35 -11.23 2.80
N LEU A 85 2.44 -11.84 2.35
CA LEU A 85 3.70 -11.12 2.13
C LEU A 85 3.58 -10.02 1.08
N ASN A 86 2.79 -10.24 0.02
CA ASN A 86 2.56 -9.22 -1.00
C ASN A 86 1.89 -7.97 -0.41
N ALA A 87 0.91 -8.12 0.48
CA ALA A 87 0.28 -6.99 1.14
C ALA A 87 1.15 -6.38 2.26
N LEU A 88 1.83 -7.23 3.04
CA LEU A 88 2.70 -6.85 4.15
C LEU A 88 3.82 -5.90 3.70
N LEU A 89 4.45 -6.26 2.57
CA LEU A 89 5.61 -5.58 2.01
C LEU A 89 5.23 -4.54 0.95
N ALA A 90 3.94 -4.21 0.77
CA ALA A 90 3.46 -3.25 -0.22
C ALA A 90 3.78 -1.78 0.16
N PHE A 91 5.06 -1.49 0.37
CA PHE A 91 5.62 -0.18 0.68
C PHE A 91 6.96 0.06 -0.03
N GLY A 92 7.53 1.25 0.17
CA GLY A 92 8.84 1.64 -0.36
C GLY A 92 8.74 2.55 -1.57
N SER A 93 7.57 3.10 -1.85
CA SER A 93 7.36 3.96 -3.01
C SER A 93 8.15 5.27 -2.97
N GLY A 94 8.59 5.71 -1.78
CA GLY A 94 9.53 6.82 -1.60
C GLY A 94 10.98 6.51 -2.02
N TRP A 95 11.33 5.24 -2.25
CA TRP A 95 12.65 4.78 -2.72
C TRP A 95 12.66 4.48 -4.23
N ARG A 96 11.64 4.94 -4.94
CA ARG A 96 11.38 4.56 -6.34
C ARG A 96 12.57 4.82 -7.25
N ASP A 97 13.17 6.00 -7.14
CA ASP A 97 14.21 6.44 -8.07
C ASP A 97 15.50 5.65 -7.80
N GLU A 98 15.89 5.51 -6.53
CA GLU A 98 17.06 4.72 -6.14
C GLU A 98 16.92 3.24 -6.52
N LEU A 99 15.72 2.67 -6.39
CA LEU A 99 15.42 1.31 -6.83
C LEU A 99 15.48 1.17 -8.35
N HIS A 100 15.02 2.17 -9.10
CA HIS A 100 15.15 2.15 -10.56
C HIS A 100 16.61 2.25 -10.99
N ASP A 101 17.40 3.09 -10.34
CA ASP A 101 18.80 3.30 -10.67
C ASP A 101 19.64 2.04 -10.36
N ALA A 102 19.52 1.52 -9.15
CA ALA A 102 20.34 0.41 -8.67
C ALA A 102 19.80 -0.98 -9.04
N CYS A 103 18.48 -1.18 -9.00
CA CYS A 103 17.84 -2.50 -9.16
C CYS A 103 17.09 -2.67 -10.50
N LYS A 104 17.03 -1.61 -11.33
CA LYS A 104 16.26 -1.56 -12.60
C LYS A 104 14.77 -1.90 -12.42
N ARG A 105 14.22 -1.70 -11.23
CA ARG A 105 12.85 -2.05 -10.83
C ARG A 105 12.29 -0.97 -9.91
N GLY A 106 11.00 -0.69 -9.98
CA GLY A 106 10.34 0.13 -8.96
C GLY A 106 10.05 -0.67 -7.69
N ALA A 107 9.55 -0.01 -6.64
CA ALA A 107 9.22 -0.63 -5.36
C ALA A 107 8.37 -1.91 -5.48
N ALA A 108 7.16 -1.81 -6.07
CA ALA A 108 6.26 -2.96 -6.20
C ALA A 108 6.89 -4.17 -6.92
N ASN A 109 7.69 -3.93 -7.97
CA ASN A 109 8.38 -4.99 -8.71
C ASN A 109 9.53 -5.59 -7.90
N THR A 110 10.23 -4.78 -7.10
CA THR A 110 11.30 -5.26 -6.19
C THR A 110 10.72 -6.16 -5.11
N ILE A 111 9.58 -5.78 -4.53
CA ILE A 111 8.85 -6.61 -3.55
C ILE A 111 8.40 -7.93 -4.18
N LYS A 112 7.73 -7.86 -5.34
CA LYS A 112 7.27 -9.04 -6.06
C LYS A 112 8.43 -9.96 -6.44
N PHE A 113 9.56 -9.39 -6.87
CA PHE A 113 10.78 -10.15 -7.14
C PHE A 113 11.24 -10.92 -5.92
N GLY A 114 11.38 -10.28 -4.75
CA GLY A 114 11.84 -10.95 -3.54
C GLY A 114 10.90 -12.06 -3.05
N ILE A 115 9.58 -11.84 -3.07
CA ILE A 115 8.61 -12.87 -2.66
C ILE A 115 8.64 -14.07 -3.63
N ILE A 116 8.76 -13.81 -4.94
CA ILE A 116 8.92 -14.87 -5.95
C ILE A 116 10.23 -15.64 -5.72
N SER A 117 11.34 -14.94 -5.44
CA SER A 117 12.62 -15.58 -5.10
C SER A 117 12.50 -16.50 -3.89
N MET A 118 11.85 -16.05 -2.81
CA MET A 118 11.60 -16.90 -1.63
C MET A 118 10.82 -18.16 -1.98
N HIS A 119 9.79 -18.03 -2.82
CA HIS A 119 8.96 -19.15 -3.22
C HIS A 119 9.70 -20.16 -4.13
N ILE A 120 10.42 -19.67 -5.14
CA ILE A 120 11.21 -20.52 -6.06
C ILE A 120 12.31 -21.26 -5.30
N SER A 121 12.97 -20.59 -4.34
CA SER A 121 13.98 -21.20 -3.48
C SER A 121 13.40 -22.11 -2.39
N LYS A 122 12.08 -22.35 -2.38
CA LYS A 122 11.37 -23.20 -1.40
C LYS A 122 11.72 -22.85 0.05
N MET A 123 11.84 -21.54 0.32
CA MET A 123 12.03 -21.04 1.67
C MET A 123 10.75 -21.22 2.50
N ASN A 124 10.89 -21.29 3.82
CA ASN A 124 9.75 -21.37 4.75
C ASN A 124 9.07 -20.00 4.99
N TYR A 125 8.86 -19.23 3.92
CA TYR A 125 8.37 -17.86 3.97
C TYR A 125 6.98 -17.78 4.64
N GLY A 126 6.75 -16.70 5.39
CA GLY A 126 5.51 -16.50 6.16
C GLY A 126 5.46 -17.23 7.51
N THR A 127 6.41 -18.11 7.82
CA THR A 127 6.56 -18.69 9.17
C THR A 127 7.31 -17.75 10.11
N ILE A 128 7.01 -17.80 11.43
CA ILE A 128 7.72 -16.99 12.43
C ILE A 128 9.22 -17.29 12.41
N ASN A 129 9.59 -18.58 12.35
CA ASN A 129 11.00 -18.98 12.40
C ASN A 129 11.79 -18.43 11.22
N HIS A 130 11.24 -18.44 10.01
CA HIS A 130 11.91 -17.85 8.87
C HIS A 130 12.00 -16.33 8.99
N MET A 131 10.86 -15.67 9.23
CA MET A 131 10.81 -14.21 9.25
C MET A 131 11.67 -13.60 10.36
N ALA A 132 11.71 -14.20 11.56
CA ALA A 132 12.49 -13.69 12.69
C ALA A 132 14.02 -13.81 12.50
N ASN A 133 14.47 -14.72 11.64
CA ASN A 133 15.90 -15.01 11.46
C ASN A 133 16.50 -14.39 10.19
N LEU A 134 15.71 -13.69 9.36
CA LEU A 134 16.23 -13.02 8.17
C LEU A 134 17.25 -11.94 8.55
N THR A 135 18.47 -12.07 8.06
CA THR A 135 19.53 -11.04 8.19
C THR A 135 19.37 -9.99 7.10
N ILE A 136 20.03 -8.83 7.26
CA ILE A 136 20.07 -7.82 6.20
C ILE A 136 20.75 -8.36 4.93
N SER A 137 21.70 -9.27 5.07
CA SER A 137 22.35 -9.96 3.94
C SER A 137 21.36 -10.87 3.20
N ASP A 138 20.48 -11.56 3.94
CA ASP A 138 19.39 -12.34 3.32
C ASP A 138 18.43 -11.42 2.56
N ILE A 139 18.03 -10.29 3.14
CA ILE A 139 17.21 -9.30 2.45
C ILE A 139 17.89 -8.80 1.17
N SER A 140 19.17 -8.44 1.25
CA SER A 140 19.96 -8.02 0.10
C SER A 140 19.98 -9.07 -1.00
N SER A 141 20.23 -10.34 -0.65
CA SER A 141 20.29 -11.45 -1.59
C SER A 141 18.91 -11.73 -2.23
N ILE A 142 17.87 -11.86 -1.40
CA ILE A 142 16.52 -12.24 -1.83
C ILE A 142 15.89 -11.17 -2.74
N PHE A 143 16.01 -9.90 -2.35
CA PHE A 143 15.41 -8.77 -3.07
C PHE A 143 16.36 -8.14 -4.10
N GLN A 144 17.62 -8.60 -4.15
CA GLN A 144 18.70 -8.01 -4.95
C GLN A 144 18.85 -6.50 -4.71
N ILE A 145 18.91 -6.12 -3.44
CA ILE A 145 19.09 -4.73 -3.01
C ILE A 145 20.53 -4.54 -2.53
N PRO A 146 21.32 -3.62 -3.11
CA PRO A 146 22.69 -3.39 -2.68
C PRO A 146 22.75 -2.77 -1.28
N LEU A 147 23.70 -3.23 -0.48
CA LEU A 147 23.97 -2.69 0.87
C LEU A 147 25.20 -1.79 0.92
N LEU A 148 26.12 -1.96 -0.03
CA LEU A 148 27.39 -1.24 -0.14
C LEU A 148 27.37 -0.35 -1.38
N GLY A 149 27.93 0.85 -1.23
CA GLY A 149 28.08 1.86 -2.29
C GLY A 149 29.49 1.81 -2.89
N GLU A 150 29.95 2.96 -3.38
CA GLU A 150 31.26 3.13 -4.00
C GLU A 150 32.41 2.81 -3.03
N GLU A 151 33.53 2.34 -3.57
CA GLU A 151 34.77 2.14 -2.84
C GLU A 151 35.56 3.44 -2.75
N GLU A 152 35.85 3.89 -1.53
CA GLU A 152 36.68 5.06 -1.29
C GLU A 152 38.06 4.64 -0.80
N THR A 153 39.11 5.26 -1.33
CA THR A 153 40.48 5.07 -0.83
C THR A 153 40.67 5.95 0.40
N LYS A 154 41.16 5.38 1.51
CA LYS A 154 41.49 6.19 2.67
C LYS A 154 42.78 6.96 2.42
N GLU A 155 42.71 8.30 2.48
CA GLU A 155 43.84 9.21 2.22
C GLU A 155 45.11 8.84 3.02
N ASN A 156 44.95 8.30 4.23
CA ASN A 156 46.07 7.96 5.13
C ASN A 156 46.54 6.50 5.06
N MET A 157 45.96 5.67 4.18
CA MET A 157 46.35 4.26 4.00
C MET A 157 46.33 3.86 2.51
N PRO A 158 47.41 4.15 1.77
CA PRO A 158 47.53 3.76 0.36
C PRO A 158 47.32 2.25 0.20
N GLY A 159 46.34 1.85 -0.62
CA GLY A 159 46.01 0.44 -0.89
C GLY A 159 44.87 -0.15 -0.04
N VAL A 160 44.27 0.61 0.89
CA VAL A 160 43.07 0.19 1.63
C VAL A 160 41.84 0.94 1.11
N THR A 161 40.90 0.20 0.50
CA THR A 161 39.57 0.72 0.14
C THR A 161 38.53 0.32 1.17
N VAL A 162 37.56 1.19 1.41
CA VAL A 162 36.38 0.89 2.23
C VAL A 162 35.14 1.24 1.43
N SER A 163 34.21 0.30 1.29
CA SER A 163 32.92 0.58 0.65
C SER A 163 32.04 1.44 1.55
N THR A 164 31.46 2.48 0.99
CA THR A 164 30.44 3.30 1.66
C THR A 164 29.14 2.51 1.84
N LYS A 165 28.20 3.04 2.64
CA LYS A 165 26.84 2.46 2.73
C LYS A 165 26.03 2.89 1.51
N HIS A 166 25.36 1.94 0.85
CA HIS A 166 24.43 2.30 -0.22
C HIS A 166 23.19 3.00 0.36
N CYS A 167 22.63 3.97 -0.35
CA CYS A 167 21.38 4.64 0.05
C CYS A 167 20.20 3.67 0.28
N LEU A 168 20.11 2.56 -0.45
CA LEU A 168 19.06 1.54 -0.33
C LEU A 168 19.23 0.63 0.88
N ARG A 169 20.34 0.74 1.62
CA ARG A 169 20.53 -0.02 2.86
C ARG A 169 19.39 0.25 3.84
N GLU A 170 18.94 1.50 3.97
CA GLU A 170 17.83 1.85 4.87
C GLU A 170 16.51 1.18 4.43
N PHE A 171 16.26 1.09 3.12
CA PHE A 171 15.10 0.36 2.60
C PHE A 171 15.18 -1.14 2.91
N ALA A 172 16.36 -1.76 2.76
CA ALA A 172 16.60 -3.15 3.15
C ALA A 172 16.39 -3.38 4.66
N GLU A 173 16.84 -2.43 5.51
CA GLU A 173 16.63 -2.46 6.95
C GLU A 173 15.12 -2.36 7.30
N LYS A 174 14.34 -1.56 6.57
CA LYS A 174 12.87 -1.52 6.75
C LYS A 174 12.18 -2.82 6.35
N LEU A 175 12.61 -3.47 5.26
CA LEU A 175 12.11 -4.79 4.89
C LEU A 175 12.39 -5.82 6.00
N GLN A 176 13.62 -5.85 6.50
CA GLN A 176 14.02 -6.71 7.62
C GLN A 176 13.15 -6.45 8.85
N TYR A 177 13.00 -5.17 9.23
CA TYR A 177 12.17 -4.74 10.35
C TYR A 177 10.73 -5.27 10.21
N VAL A 178 10.11 -5.12 9.04
CA VAL A 178 8.73 -5.59 8.82
C VAL A 178 8.63 -7.11 9.00
N PHE A 179 9.59 -7.89 8.50
CA PHE A 179 9.61 -9.34 8.74
C PHE A 179 9.74 -9.68 10.23
N HIS A 180 10.73 -9.10 10.91
CA HIS A 180 11.01 -9.35 12.33
C HIS A 180 9.83 -8.97 13.21
N LYS A 181 9.27 -7.78 12.97
CA LYS A 181 8.13 -7.27 13.72
C LYS A 181 6.88 -8.12 13.52
N THR A 182 6.60 -8.54 12.28
CA THR A 182 5.50 -9.46 11.98
C THR A 182 5.67 -10.80 12.70
N ALA A 183 6.88 -11.35 12.73
CA ALA A 183 7.17 -12.59 13.45
C ALA A 183 6.93 -12.46 14.96
N LEU A 184 7.36 -11.34 15.55
CA LEU A 184 7.13 -11.01 16.96
C LEU A 184 5.63 -10.89 17.27
N ASP A 185 4.90 -10.18 16.44
CA ASP A 185 3.47 -9.93 16.60
C ASP A 185 2.64 -11.21 16.48
N LEU A 186 2.93 -12.04 15.48
CA LEU A 186 2.32 -13.38 15.37
C LEU A 186 2.61 -14.25 16.60
N LYS A 187 3.86 -14.21 17.11
CA LYS A 187 4.25 -14.96 18.30
C LYS A 187 3.45 -14.51 19.53
N LYS A 188 3.30 -13.19 19.72
CA LYS A 188 2.48 -12.61 20.80
C LYS A 188 1.01 -13.02 20.67
N GLY A 189 0.49 -13.09 19.45
CA GLY A 189 -0.86 -13.57 19.15
C GLY A 189 -1.06 -15.08 19.24
N GLY A 190 -0.02 -15.87 19.53
CA GLY A 190 -0.10 -17.34 19.62
C GLY A 190 -0.17 -18.06 18.27
N TYR A 191 0.15 -17.38 17.17
CA TYR A 191 0.20 -17.96 15.83
C TYR A 191 1.61 -18.49 15.51
N LYS A 192 1.73 -19.36 14.50
CA LYS A 192 3.01 -19.96 14.03
C LYS A 192 3.42 -19.46 12.65
N SER A 193 2.45 -19.03 11.84
CA SER A 193 2.65 -18.50 10.49
C SER A 193 1.54 -17.50 10.11
N LEU A 194 1.79 -16.71 9.07
CA LEU A 194 0.79 -15.84 8.46
C LEU A 194 -0.43 -16.66 7.97
N ALA A 195 -0.20 -17.78 7.30
CA ALA A 195 -1.28 -18.67 6.84
C ALA A 195 -2.17 -19.16 7.99
N GLN A 196 -1.59 -19.58 9.13
CA GLN A 196 -2.38 -19.99 10.29
C GLN A 196 -3.23 -18.84 10.83
N PHE A 197 -2.64 -17.65 10.96
CA PHE A 197 -3.34 -16.44 11.42
C PHE A 197 -4.51 -16.09 10.49
N ILE A 198 -4.28 -16.09 9.18
CA ILE A 198 -5.32 -15.81 8.18
C ILE A 198 -6.44 -16.83 8.27
N MET A 199 -6.12 -18.12 8.33
CA MET A 199 -7.13 -19.17 8.45
C MET A 199 -7.93 -19.05 9.75
N HIS A 200 -7.30 -18.63 10.85
CA HIS A 200 -8.01 -18.34 12.09
C HIS A 200 -9.02 -17.19 11.92
N LEU A 201 -8.60 -16.05 11.35
CA LEU A 201 -9.49 -14.91 11.08
C LEU A 201 -10.63 -15.29 10.12
N ILE A 202 -10.30 -15.97 9.02
CA ILE A 202 -11.26 -16.38 8.01
C ILE A 202 -12.30 -17.34 8.61
N ASN A 203 -11.92 -18.30 9.44
CA ASN A 203 -12.86 -19.22 10.07
C ASN A 203 -13.71 -18.57 11.17
N SER A 204 -13.09 -17.79 12.05
CA SER A 204 -13.78 -17.16 13.18
C SER A 204 -14.82 -16.12 12.75
N THR A 205 -14.60 -15.46 11.62
CA THR A 205 -15.48 -14.39 11.10
C THR A 205 -16.52 -14.88 10.09
N LYS A 206 -16.64 -16.19 9.84
CA LYS A 206 -17.45 -16.74 8.72
C LYS A 206 -18.94 -16.36 8.75
N ASN A 207 -19.46 -16.02 9.92
CA ASN A 207 -20.87 -15.65 10.13
C ASN A 207 -21.07 -14.13 10.33
N GLU A 208 -20.01 -13.34 10.28
CA GLU A 208 -20.10 -11.89 10.49
C GLU A 208 -20.77 -11.19 9.31
N VAL A 209 -21.64 -10.22 9.60
CA VAL A 209 -22.35 -9.44 8.58
C VAL A 209 -21.38 -8.47 7.90
N ASN A 210 -20.64 -7.67 8.66
CA ASN A 210 -19.61 -6.76 8.16
C ASN A 210 -18.22 -7.43 8.20
N ARG A 211 -18.10 -8.57 7.52
CA ARG A 211 -16.94 -9.45 7.66
C ARG A 211 -15.61 -8.80 7.28
N ALA A 212 -15.60 -7.92 6.27
CA ALA A 212 -14.40 -7.19 5.88
C ALA A 212 -13.87 -6.28 7.00
N GLU A 213 -14.75 -5.58 7.72
CA GLU A 213 -14.35 -4.75 8.87
C GLU A 213 -13.76 -5.60 9.99
N VAL A 214 -14.41 -6.72 10.35
CA VAL A 214 -13.95 -7.56 11.45
C VAL A 214 -12.57 -8.16 11.13
N ILE A 215 -12.35 -8.59 9.88
CA ILE A 215 -11.04 -9.09 9.43
C ILE A 215 -10.02 -7.95 9.41
N LEU A 216 -10.37 -6.76 8.92
CA LEU A 216 -9.50 -5.57 8.90
C LEU A 216 -9.01 -5.23 10.32
N LYS A 217 -9.95 -5.14 11.27
CA LYS A 217 -9.68 -4.91 12.69
C LYS A 217 -8.80 -6.00 13.29
N GLY A 218 -9.10 -7.27 12.99
CA GLY A 218 -8.28 -8.41 13.43
C GLY A 218 -6.84 -8.36 12.92
N ILE A 219 -6.63 -7.99 11.66
CA ILE A 219 -5.29 -7.80 11.07
C ILE A 219 -4.54 -6.69 11.81
N ILE A 220 -5.15 -5.52 11.96
CA ILE A 220 -4.50 -4.33 12.51
C ILE A 220 -4.19 -4.50 14.00
N ASN A 221 -5.05 -5.19 14.74
CA ASN A 221 -4.85 -5.39 16.18
C ASN A 221 -3.77 -6.44 16.50
N VAL A 222 -3.51 -7.37 15.59
CA VAL A 222 -2.46 -8.39 15.78
C VAL A 222 -1.15 -7.94 15.16
N LEU A 223 -1.16 -7.42 13.93
CA LEU A 223 0.05 -7.13 13.15
C LEU A 223 0.28 -5.62 13.03
N THR A 224 1.16 -5.07 13.88
CA THR A 224 1.28 -3.61 14.03
C THR A 224 1.89 -2.91 12.81
N VAL A 225 2.58 -3.65 11.94
CA VAL A 225 3.11 -3.14 10.66
C VAL A 225 2.01 -2.74 9.66
N PHE A 226 0.74 -2.96 10.00
CA PHE A 226 -0.44 -2.50 9.26
C PHE A 226 -1.11 -1.25 9.87
N GLN A 227 -0.63 -0.73 11.02
CA GLN A 227 -1.21 0.40 11.77
C GLN A 227 -0.86 1.77 11.17
N ASP A 228 -1.13 1.93 9.87
CA ASP A 228 -0.99 3.18 9.10
C ASP A 228 -1.95 4.26 9.60
N SER A 229 -1.44 5.05 10.54
CA SER A 229 -2.09 6.15 11.25
C SER A 229 -1.10 7.27 11.57
N ALA A 230 -1.60 8.48 11.81
CA ALA A 230 -0.79 9.64 12.15
C ALA A 230 -1.55 10.60 13.07
N ILE A 231 -0.80 11.47 13.76
CA ILE A 231 -1.35 12.63 14.46
C ILE A 231 -1.04 13.87 13.62
N VAL A 232 -2.09 14.53 13.10
CA VAL A 232 -1.98 15.74 12.30
C VAL A 232 -2.79 16.84 12.97
N ASN A 233 -2.16 17.98 13.27
CA ASN A 233 -2.80 19.09 13.99
C ASN A 233 -3.46 18.68 15.33
N GLY A 234 -2.87 17.70 16.03
CA GLY A 234 -3.43 17.18 17.28
C GLY A 234 -4.62 16.21 17.10
N LYS A 235 -4.96 15.83 15.87
CA LYS A 235 -6.03 14.89 15.55
C LYS A 235 -5.49 13.57 15.01
N GLU A 236 -6.15 12.49 15.37
CA GLU A 236 -5.87 11.15 14.87
C GLU A 236 -6.41 10.98 13.45
N VAL A 237 -5.57 10.43 12.57
CA VAL A 237 -5.90 10.17 11.17
C VAL A 237 -5.56 8.73 10.84
N PHE A 238 -6.53 8.01 10.29
CA PHE A 238 -6.41 6.59 9.95
C PHE A 238 -6.50 6.39 8.43
N ILE A 239 -5.60 5.56 7.87
CA ILE A 239 -5.63 5.21 6.44
C ILE A 239 -5.61 3.68 6.25
N PHE A 240 -4.80 2.96 7.04
CA PHE A 240 -4.73 1.49 7.02
C PHE A 240 -4.57 0.88 5.62
N LYS A 241 -3.85 1.56 4.71
CA LYS A 241 -3.81 1.22 3.28
C LYS A 241 -3.45 -0.24 3.01
N LYS A 242 -2.37 -0.73 3.62
CA LYS A 242 -1.93 -2.12 3.41
C LYS A 242 -2.91 -3.13 3.99
N ALA A 243 -3.60 -2.79 5.07
CA ALA A 243 -4.55 -3.69 5.73
C ALA A 243 -5.81 -3.84 4.89
N GLN A 244 -6.34 -2.72 4.37
CA GLN A 244 -7.44 -2.71 3.41
C GLN A 244 -7.07 -3.50 2.14
N LEU A 245 -5.89 -3.23 1.56
CA LEU A 245 -5.36 -3.98 0.43
C LEU A 245 -5.24 -5.48 0.73
N PHE A 246 -4.87 -5.85 1.96
CA PHE A 246 -4.73 -7.25 2.35
C PHE A 246 -6.09 -7.97 2.38
N VAL A 247 -7.10 -7.37 3.03
CA VAL A 247 -8.47 -7.92 3.07
C VAL A 247 -9.01 -8.10 1.64
N TYR A 248 -8.86 -7.07 0.80
CA TYR A 248 -9.27 -7.14 -0.60
C TYR A 248 -8.50 -8.21 -1.37
N SER A 249 -7.18 -8.32 -1.18
CA SER A 249 -6.35 -9.33 -1.84
C SER A 249 -6.74 -10.76 -1.47
N LEU A 250 -7.10 -11.01 -0.19
CA LEU A 250 -7.60 -12.32 0.25
C LEU A 250 -8.93 -12.67 -0.44
N HIS A 251 -9.86 -11.72 -0.51
CA HIS A 251 -11.11 -11.92 -1.26
C HIS A 251 -10.79 -12.24 -2.72
N LYS A 252 -10.04 -11.38 -3.42
CA LYS A 252 -9.77 -11.51 -4.87
C LYS A 252 -8.99 -12.78 -5.22
N ALA A 253 -8.05 -13.20 -4.38
CA ALA A 253 -7.25 -14.39 -4.62
C ALA A 253 -8.05 -15.69 -4.48
N PHE A 254 -9.02 -15.75 -3.54
CA PHE A 254 -9.57 -17.03 -3.10
C PHE A 254 -11.09 -17.19 -3.24
N HIS A 255 -11.90 -16.12 -3.34
CA HIS A 255 -13.39 -16.24 -3.31
C HIS A 255 -13.97 -17.16 -4.40
N LYS A 256 -13.35 -17.21 -5.59
CA LYS A 256 -13.78 -18.09 -6.71
C LYS A 256 -13.44 -19.57 -6.46
N LYS A 257 -12.39 -19.85 -5.68
CA LYS A 257 -11.89 -21.21 -5.40
C LYS A 257 -12.48 -21.77 -4.11
N TYR A 258 -12.71 -20.92 -3.12
CA TYR A 258 -13.14 -21.30 -1.79
C TYR A 258 -14.25 -20.35 -1.29
N PRO A 259 -15.50 -20.85 -1.09
CA PRO A 259 -16.61 -20.03 -0.60
C PRO A 259 -16.32 -19.32 0.72
N LEU A 260 -15.48 -19.92 1.57
CA LEU A 260 -15.08 -19.34 2.85
C LEU A 260 -14.34 -18.00 2.69
N PHE A 261 -13.72 -17.73 1.54
CA PHE A 261 -13.05 -16.46 1.23
C PHE A 261 -13.96 -15.45 0.52
N ASN A 262 -15.25 -15.73 0.39
CA ASN A 262 -16.22 -14.70 0.05
C ASN A 262 -16.40 -13.75 1.25
N ILE A 263 -15.49 -12.79 1.36
CA ILE A 263 -15.49 -11.76 2.40
C ILE A 263 -16.51 -10.69 1.99
N LYS A 264 -17.66 -10.63 2.68
CA LYS A 264 -18.67 -9.58 2.52
C LYS A 264 -18.19 -8.27 3.14
N GLY A 265 -18.62 -7.13 2.58
CA GLY A 265 -18.21 -5.79 3.05
C GLY A 265 -16.91 -5.29 2.41
N VAL A 266 -16.31 -6.03 1.46
CA VAL A 266 -15.15 -5.53 0.70
C VAL A 266 -15.52 -4.33 -0.18
N GLU A 267 -16.80 -4.23 -0.53
CA GLU A 267 -17.42 -3.09 -1.22
C GLU A 267 -17.43 -1.81 -0.39
N ASN A 268 -17.26 -1.90 0.94
CA ASN A 268 -17.22 -0.74 1.84
C ASN A 268 -15.80 -0.20 2.05
N LEU A 269 -14.76 -0.95 1.64
CA LEU A 269 -13.37 -0.51 1.74
C LEU A 269 -13.16 0.78 0.94
N THR A 270 -12.26 1.64 1.42
CA THR A 270 -11.86 2.83 0.68
C THR A 270 -10.82 2.48 -0.39
N ILE A 271 -10.40 3.47 -1.18
CA ILE A 271 -9.17 3.34 -1.97
C ILE A 271 -7.95 2.97 -1.10
N PHE A 272 -6.94 2.35 -1.70
CA PHE A 272 -5.69 1.96 -1.04
C PHE A 272 -4.65 3.07 -1.23
N ALA A 273 -4.97 4.28 -0.76
CA ALA A 273 -4.22 5.51 -1.01
C ALA A 273 -2.72 5.37 -0.69
N ASP A 274 -1.91 5.17 -1.72
CA ASP A 274 -0.44 5.17 -1.69
C ASP A 274 0.10 6.53 -2.18
N ASN A 275 1.26 6.55 -2.83
CA ASN A 275 1.77 7.77 -3.47
C ASN A 275 1.33 7.95 -4.93
N VAL A 276 0.78 6.93 -5.58
CA VAL A 276 0.33 6.96 -6.98
C VAL A 276 -1.00 7.69 -7.05
N ILE A 277 -1.96 7.30 -6.22
CA ILE A 277 -3.33 7.84 -6.27
C ILE A 277 -3.36 9.38 -6.15
N PRO A 278 -2.81 10.00 -5.09
CA PRO A 278 -2.78 11.47 -4.99
C PRO A 278 -2.04 12.15 -6.16
N THR A 279 -0.96 11.54 -6.66
CA THR A 279 -0.20 12.09 -7.80
C THR A 279 -1.06 12.14 -9.06
N LEU A 280 -1.77 11.05 -9.35
CA LEU A 280 -2.63 10.95 -10.53
C LEU A 280 -3.86 11.83 -10.40
N LEU A 281 -4.50 11.89 -9.23
CA LEU A 281 -5.64 12.78 -9.01
C LEU A 281 -5.27 14.25 -9.18
N ASN A 282 -4.06 14.67 -8.76
CA ASN A 282 -3.56 16.01 -9.04
C ASN A 282 -3.35 16.24 -10.54
N HIS A 283 -2.66 15.32 -11.22
CA HIS A 283 -2.41 15.44 -12.65
C HIS A 283 -3.70 15.47 -13.50
N LEU A 284 -4.71 14.68 -13.11
CA LEU A 284 -6.03 14.63 -13.77
C LEU A 284 -6.91 15.85 -13.39
N GLY A 285 -6.40 16.74 -12.54
CA GLY A 285 -7.10 17.95 -12.09
C GLY A 285 -8.27 17.69 -11.15
N VAL A 286 -8.37 16.50 -10.56
CA VAL A 286 -9.34 16.14 -9.52
C VAL A 286 -8.93 16.76 -8.19
N LEU A 287 -7.63 16.71 -7.86
CA LEU A 287 -7.05 17.49 -6.76
C LEU A 287 -6.37 18.72 -7.35
N LYS A 288 -6.62 19.90 -6.76
CA LYS A 288 -5.79 21.08 -6.98
C LYS A 288 -4.94 21.30 -5.73
N LEU A 289 -3.65 21.48 -5.94
CA LEU A 289 -2.67 21.65 -4.87
C LEU A 289 -2.14 23.07 -4.87
N SER A 290 -1.88 23.61 -3.69
CA SER A 290 -1.24 24.92 -3.57
C SER A 290 0.16 24.93 -4.22
N PRO A 291 0.66 26.10 -4.68
CA PRO A 291 1.99 26.20 -5.29
C PRO A 291 3.13 25.69 -4.41
N LEU A 292 2.99 25.80 -3.08
CA LEU A 292 3.99 25.29 -2.13
C LEU A 292 4.08 23.75 -2.18
N ILE A 293 2.94 23.06 -2.22
CA ILE A 293 2.92 21.59 -2.31
C ILE A 293 3.48 21.12 -3.64
N LEU A 294 3.08 21.78 -4.75
CA LEU A 294 3.60 21.46 -6.08
C LEU A 294 5.11 21.60 -6.13
N LYS A 295 5.65 22.70 -5.58
CA LYS A 295 7.10 22.90 -5.48
C LYS A 295 7.80 21.80 -4.67
N SER A 296 7.26 21.40 -3.53
CA SER A 296 7.82 20.29 -2.73
C SER A 296 7.82 18.95 -3.49
N ILE A 297 6.77 18.68 -4.29
CA ILE A 297 6.72 17.50 -5.16
C ILE A 297 7.81 17.59 -6.24
N GLU A 298 7.89 18.71 -6.95
CA GLU A 298 8.89 18.95 -8.01
C GLU A 298 10.33 18.81 -7.48
N GLN A 299 10.59 19.31 -6.27
CA GLN A 299 11.87 19.23 -5.59
C GLN A 299 12.15 17.86 -4.95
N LYS A 300 11.23 16.89 -5.09
CA LYS A 300 11.34 15.52 -4.53
C LYS A 300 11.61 15.53 -3.02
N GLU A 301 11.02 16.48 -2.30
CA GLU A 301 11.19 16.59 -0.86
C GLU A 301 10.56 15.39 -0.13
N ASN A 302 11.25 14.90 0.91
CA ASN A 302 10.69 13.88 1.80
C ASN A 302 9.63 14.52 2.72
N MET A 303 8.36 14.20 2.49
CA MET A 303 7.20 14.81 3.15
C MET A 303 6.94 14.31 4.57
N SER A 304 7.78 13.41 5.10
CA SER A 304 7.63 12.83 6.44
C SER A 304 7.58 13.84 7.58
N LYS A 305 8.15 15.04 7.38
CA LYS A 305 8.24 16.09 8.41
C LYS A 305 7.00 16.97 8.51
N THR A 306 6.18 17.04 7.47
CA THR A 306 5.05 17.99 7.38
C THR A 306 3.69 17.29 7.43
N ASN A 307 3.66 15.96 7.48
CA ASN A 307 2.46 15.12 7.32
C ASN A 307 1.70 15.44 6.02
N MET A 308 2.36 16.05 5.04
CA MET A 308 1.71 16.45 3.78
C MET A 308 1.32 15.23 2.96
N ASP A 309 2.08 14.15 3.06
CA ASP A 309 1.71 12.85 2.50
C ASP A 309 0.39 12.33 3.09
N VAL A 310 0.20 12.43 4.40
CA VAL A 310 -1.05 12.02 5.07
C VAL A 310 -2.22 12.87 4.59
N LYS A 311 -2.04 14.20 4.50
CA LYS A 311 -3.05 15.13 3.98
C LYS A 311 -3.47 14.80 2.55
N LEU A 312 -2.51 14.54 1.66
CA LEU A 312 -2.77 14.18 0.26
C LEU A 312 -3.47 12.83 0.12
N ARG A 313 -3.08 11.84 0.92
CA ARG A 313 -3.73 10.51 0.95
C ARG A 313 -5.15 10.59 1.48
N ALA A 314 -5.40 11.35 2.55
CA ALA A 314 -6.73 11.60 3.09
C ALA A 314 -7.64 12.31 2.06
N ALA A 315 -7.15 13.38 1.43
CA ALA A 315 -7.87 14.08 0.37
C ALA A 315 -8.21 13.15 -0.82
N SER A 316 -7.32 12.22 -1.15
CA SER A 316 -7.55 11.22 -2.21
C SER A 316 -8.70 10.27 -1.87
N ILE A 317 -8.82 9.85 -0.60
CA ILE A 317 -9.93 9.00 -0.15
C ILE A 317 -11.25 9.74 -0.35
N ILE A 318 -11.34 10.99 0.10
CA ILE A 318 -12.54 11.81 -0.05
C ILE A 318 -12.84 12.11 -1.53
N ALA A 319 -11.82 12.35 -2.35
CA ALA A 319 -12.01 12.59 -3.79
C ALA A 319 -12.59 11.36 -4.50
N CYS A 320 -12.07 10.17 -4.22
CA CYS A 320 -12.56 8.93 -4.83
C CYS A 320 -13.95 8.54 -4.32
N GLU A 321 -14.27 8.82 -3.05
CA GLU A 321 -15.64 8.70 -2.55
C GLU A 321 -16.61 9.60 -3.34
N ARG A 322 -16.24 10.88 -3.57
CA ARG A 322 -17.05 11.80 -4.40
C ARG A 322 -17.19 11.31 -5.85
N ILE A 323 -16.13 10.75 -6.44
CA ILE A 323 -16.18 10.15 -7.79
C ILE A 323 -17.22 9.02 -7.83
N VAL A 324 -17.15 8.07 -6.89
CA VAL A 324 -18.05 6.91 -6.84
C VAL A 324 -19.50 7.34 -6.61
N ASN A 325 -19.74 8.27 -5.68
CA ASN A 325 -21.09 8.81 -5.44
C ASN A 325 -21.66 9.44 -6.71
N LYS A 326 -20.85 10.19 -7.46
CA LYS A 326 -21.29 10.82 -8.71
C LYS A 326 -21.55 9.81 -9.84
N LEU A 327 -20.74 8.76 -9.95
CA LEU A 327 -21.01 7.65 -10.87
C LEU A 327 -22.36 6.99 -10.53
N LYS A 328 -22.63 6.78 -9.25
CA LYS A 328 -23.90 6.22 -8.76
C LYS A 328 -25.11 7.11 -9.04
N GLU A 329 -25.00 8.41 -8.76
CA GLU A 329 -26.04 9.40 -9.05
C GLU A 329 -26.40 9.46 -10.54
N GLN A 330 -25.40 9.27 -11.41
CA GLN A 330 -25.58 9.23 -12.86
C GLN A 330 -25.97 7.84 -13.39
N ASN A 331 -26.18 6.85 -12.51
CA ASN A 331 -26.46 5.46 -12.84
C ASN A 331 -25.42 4.85 -13.82
N ILE A 332 -24.17 5.26 -13.69
CA ILE A 332 -23.05 4.75 -14.49
C ILE A 332 -22.58 3.44 -13.85
N LYS A 333 -22.62 2.37 -14.64
CA LYS A 333 -22.29 1.01 -14.22
C LYS A 333 -21.25 0.39 -15.13
N TYR A 334 -20.53 -0.59 -14.59
CA TYR A 334 -19.62 -1.43 -15.36
C TYR A 334 -20.09 -2.90 -15.27
N MET A 335 -20.34 -3.53 -16.42
CA MET A 335 -20.92 -4.89 -16.49
C MET A 335 -22.17 -5.04 -15.59
N ASP A 336 -23.08 -4.06 -15.63
CA ASP A 336 -24.30 -3.98 -14.81
C ASP A 336 -24.09 -3.88 -13.28
N ASN A 337 -22.85 -3.75 -12.82
CA ASN A 337 -22.51 -3.56 -11.41
C ASN A 337 -22.19 -2.10 -11.09
N GLU A 338 -22.46 -1.69 -9.85
CA GLU A 338 -21.97 -0.41 -9.32
C GLU A 338 -20.43 -0.40 -9.35
N ILE A 339 -19.84 0.73 -9.71
CA ILE A 339 -18.39 0.91 -9.67
C ILE A 339 -18.00 1.27 -8.24
N LEU A 340 -17.09 0.49 -7.65
CA LEU A 340 -16.66 0.65 -6.25
C LEU A 340 -15.39 1.49 -6.14
N GLU A 341 -15.10 2.00 -4.94
CA GLU A 341 -13.82 2.69 -4.68
C GLU A 341 -12.62 1.81 -4.98
N THR A 342 -12.68 0.51 -4.67
CA THR A 342 -11.62 -0.45 -4.99
C THR A 342 -11.39 -0.60 -6.50
N ASP A 343 -12.43 -0.39 -7.31
CA ASP A 343 -12.27 -0.43 -8.77
C ASP A 343 -11.64 0.87 -9.30
N ILE A 344 -12.03 2.02 -8.74
CA ILE A 344 -11.39 3.31 -9.02
C ILE A 344 -9.92 3.30 -8.61
N ASP A 345 -9.60 2.74 -7.44
CA ASP A 345 -8.22 2.53 -6.99
C ASP A 345 -7.43 1.69 -8.01
N THR A 346 -7.97 0.52 -8.36
CA THR A 346 -7.35 -0.40 -9.34
C THR A 346 -7.07 0.32 -10.65
N TYR A 347 -8.04 1.09 -11.14
CA TYR A 347 -7.93 1.83 -12.39
C TYR A 347 -6.84 2.90 -12.32
N ILE A 348 -6.90 3.80 -11.35
CA ILE A 348 -5.97 4.92 -11.21
C ILE A 348 -4.54 4.41 -10.96
N TRP A 349 -4.39 3.38 -10.12
CA TRP A 349 -3.08 2.83 -9.80
C TRP A 349 -2.39 2.23 -11.03
N ASN A 350 -3.14 1.52 -11.88
CA ASN A 350 -2.64 0.96 -13.13
C ASN A 350 -2.39 2.04 -14.20
N LEU A 351 -3.27 3.05 -14.29
CA LEU A 351 -3.07 4.22 -15.15
C LEU A 351 -1.71 4.88 -14.85
N GLY A 352 -1.37 5.04 -13.57
CA GLY A 352 -0.07 5.57 -13.12
C GLY A 352 1.16 4.71 -13.47
N LYS A 353 0.98 3.52 -14.09
CA LYS A 353 2.06 2.68 -14.61
C LYS A 353 2.23 2.77 -16.13
N GLU A 354 1.26 3.33 -16.84
CA GLU A 354 1.35 3.57 -18.28
C GLU A 354 2.39 4.65 -18.60
N ASP A 355 2.99 4.59 -19.78
CA ASP A 355 4.14 5.43 -20.15
C ASP A 355 3.86 6.93 -20.02
N ASN A 356 2.64 7.35 -20.36
CA ASN A 356 2.20 8.76 -20.27
C ASN A 356 2.19 9.31 -18.83
N TYR A 357 2.01 8.45 -17.82
CA TYR A 357 1.89 8.85 -16.41
C TYR A 357 3.07 8.37 -15.56
N ARG A 358 3.83 7.40 -16.04
CA ARG A 358 4.94 6.79 -15.31
C ARG A 358 6.02 7.83 -14.96
N GLY A 359 6.23 8.82 -15.82
CA GLY A 359 7.20 9.91 -15.63
C GLY A 359 6.80 10.97 -14.61
N LEU A 360 5.56 10.97 -14.10
CA LEU A 360 5.11 11.94 -13.11
C LEU A 360 5.92 11.81 -11.82
N THR A 361 6.41 12.96 -11.32
CA THR A 361 7.04 13.06 -10.00
C THR A 361 6.00 12.75 -8.93
N ARG A 362 6.32 11.78 -8.07
CA ARG A 362 5.41 11.32 -7.02
C ARG A 362 5.77 11.94 -5.69
N ILE A 363 4.80 11.96 -4.79
CA ILE A 363 5.03 12.23 -3.37
C ILE A 363 6.03 11.21 -2.80
N ILE A 364 7.01 11.70 -2.04
CA ILE A 364 8.06 10.89 -1.43
C ILE A 364 7.92 10.94 0.08
N ASN A 365 7.90 9.76 0.69
CA ASN A 365 8.13 9.57 2.12
C ASN A 365 9.01 8.32 2.26
N LYS A 366 10.26 8.49 2.67
CA LYS A 366 11.20 7.38 2.86
C LYS A 366 11.12 6.80 4.27
N ASP A 367 10.54 7.54 5.21
CA ASP A 367 10.48 7.18 6.63
C ASP A 367 9.37 6.18 6.95
N THR A 368 8.41 5.98 6.03
CA THR A 368 7.24 5.12 6.22
C THR A 368 7.44 3.68 5.74
N ILE A 369 6.68 2.76 6.37
CA ILE A 369 6.53 1.35 5.94
C ILE A 369 5.11 1.04 5.45
N TYR A 370 4.30 2.08 5.19
CA TYR A 370 2.87 1.93 4.91
C TYR A 370 2.49 2.05 3.44
N TYR A 371 3.35 2.59 2.57
CA TYR A 371 3.06 2.71 1.13
C TYR A 371 4.29 2.90 0.24
#